data_AF-A0A7J9IED5-F1
#
_entry.id   AF-A0A7J9IED5-F1
#
_cell.length_a   1.000
_cell.length_b   1.000
_cell.length_c   1.000
_cell.angle_alpha   90.00
_cell.angle_beta   90.00
_cell.angle_gamma   90.00
#
_symmetry.space_group_name_H-M   'P 1'
#
loop_
_entity.id
_entity.type
_entity.pdbx_description
1 polymer ?
#
loop_
_entity_poly.entity_id
_entity_poly.type
_entity_poly.pdbx_seq_one_letter_code
_entity_poly.pdbx_strand_id
1 'polypeptide(L)'
;MVFKDGEQFKITIRNFIEEFAMLWDYADELRLKNSESTINKVVNRVTPESPPHFKRFYVCFEALKRSGKEGCRPILGLDGCLLKGPFKGEILSTVGRDGTN
;
A
#
# COMPACT_ATOMS: atom_id res chain seq x y z
N MET A 1 -2.77 17.70 -22.52
CA MET A 1 -1.45 17.42 -21.94
C MET A 1 -0.61 16.82 -23.05
N VAL A 2 0.31 17.61 -23.63
CA VAL A 2 1.18 17.17 -24.73
C VAL A 2 2.41 16.54 -24.10
N PHE A 3 2.63 15.25 -24.34
CA PHE A 3 3.82 14.54 -23.89
C PHE A 3 4.94 14.78 -24.92
N LYS A 4 6.07 15.33 -24.47
CA LYS A 4 7.32 15.32 -25.24
C LYS A 4 8.14 14.11 -24.77
N ASP A 5 8.32 13.18 -25.70
CA ASP A 5 8.84 11.84 -25.49
C ASP A 5 10.34 11.84 -25.16
N GLY A 6 10.74 11.09 -24.12
CA GLY A 6 12.13 10.68 -23.88
C GLY A 6 12.68 11.05 -22.49
N GLU A 7 12.85 12.33 -22.19
CA GLU A 7 13.52 12.77 -20.94
C GLU A 7 12.62 12.72 -19.70
N GLN A 8 11.34 13.08 -19.86
CA GLN A 8 10.36 13.02 -18.76
C GLN A 8 10.25 11.60 -18.18
N PHE A 9 10.31 10.58 -19.05
CA PHE A 9 10.22 9.17 -18.65
C PHE A 9 11.35 8.74 -17.71
N LYS A 10 12.59 9.20 -17.94
CA LYS A 10 13.73 8.88 -17.05
C LYS A 10 13.61 9.56 -15.69
N ILE A 11 13.15 10.81 -15.66
CA ILE A 11 12.94 11.56 -14.42
C ILE A 11 11.83 10.91 -13.58
N THR A 12 10.72 10.52 -14.23
CA THR A 12 9.59 9.86 -13.57
C THR A 12 9.96 8.47 -13.03
N ILE A 13 10.74 7.67 -13.76
CA ILE A 13 11.22 6.34 -13.28
C ILE A 13 12.14 6.48 -12.06
N ARG A 14 13.02 7.48 -12.04
CA ARG A 14 13.97 7.69 -10.93
C ARG A 14 13.23 8.03 -9.62
N ASN A 15 12.20 8.85 -9.72
CA ASN A 15 11.36 9.21 -8.57
C ASN A 15 10.63 7.99 -7.98
N PHE A 16 10.08 7.11 -8.83
CA PHE A 16 9.36 5.93 -8.32
C PHE A 16 10.24 4.96 -7.52
N ILE A 17 11.54 4.82 -7.85
CA ILE A 17 12.45 3.94 -7.08
C ILE A 17 12.67 4.50 -5.68
N GLU A 18 12.89 5.82 -5.58
CA GLU A 18 13.11 6.51 -4.31
C GLU A 18 11.83 6.50 -3.46
N GLU A 19 10.67 6.83 -4.05
CA GLU A 19 9.36 6.76 -3.39
C GLU A 19 9.04 5.35 -2.88
N PHE A 20 9.36 4.32 -3.67
CA PHE A 20 9.14 2.95 -3.26
C PHE A 20 10.09 2.50 -2.13
N ALA A 21 11.31 3.02 -2.10
CA ALA A 21 12.26 2.76 -1.02
C ALA A 21 11.76 3.35 0.31
N MET A 22 11.10 4.51 0.29
CA MET A 22 10.50 5.13 1.48
C MET A 22 9.39 4.30 2.12
N LEU A 23 8.84 3.31 1.42
CA LEU A 23 7.80 2.42 1.97
C LEU A 23 8.31 1.71 3.24
N TRP A 24 9.61 1.42 3.34
CA TRP A 24 10.29 0.86 4.52
C TRP A 24 10.15 1.75 5.73
N ASP A 25 10.69 2.96 5.64
CA ASP A 25 10.64 3.96 6.71
C ASP A 25 9.20 4.29 7.10
N TYR A 26 8.30 4.42 6.11
CA TYR A 26 6.89 4.69 6.37
C TYR A 26 6.22 3.60 7.21
N ALA A 27 6.49 2.33 6.93
CA ALA A 27 5.87 1.25 7.69
C ALA A 27 6.41 1.16 9.12
N ASP A 28 7.69 1.48 9.32
CA ASP A 28 8.29 1.48 10.64
C ASP A 28 7.77 2.67 11.47
N GLU A 29 7.61 3.84 10.86
CA GLU A 29 6.90 4.98 11.45
C GLU A 29 5.45 4.65 11.82
N LEU A 30 4.72 3.94 10.95
CA LEU A 30 3.35 3.51 11.22
C LEU A 30 3.28 2.57 12.43
N ARG A 31 4.22 1.62 12.55
CA ARG A 31 4.30 0.71 13.70
C ARG A 31 4.63 1.43 14.98
N LEU A 32 5.55 2.40 14.91
CA LEU A 32 5.96 3.19 16.07
C LEU A 32 4.79 4.01 16.62
N LYS A 33 4.02 4.66 15.73
CA LYS A 33 2.92 5.55 16.12
C LYS A 33 1.61 4.82 16.41
N ASN A 34 1.43 3.61 15.89
CA ASN A 34 0.19 2.85 16.02
C ASN A 34 0.47 1.38 16.32
N SER A 35 0.98 1.08 17.52
CA SER A 35 1.38 -0.29 17.92
C SER A 35 0.27 -1.34 17.76
N GLU A 36 -0.99 -0.95 17.95
CA GLU A 36 -2.15 -1.86 17.85
C GLU A 36 -2.63 -2.09 16.39
N SER A 37 -2.11 -1.30 15.45
CA SER A 37 -2.43 -1.44 14.03
C SER A 37 -1.68 -2.61 13.42
N THR A 38 -2.29 -3.29 12.45
CA THR A 38 -1.65 -4.40 11.75
C THR A 38 -0.91 -3.87 10.54
N ILE A 39 0.41 -3.87 10.58
CA ILE A 39 1.29 -3.42 9.49
C ILE A 39 2.18 -4.59 9.01
N ASN A 40 1.82 -5.18 7.88
CA ASN A 40 2.50 -6.35 7.32
C ASN A 40 3.19 -6.01 6.00
N LYS A 41 4.44 -6.46 5.86
CA LYS A 41 5.24 -6.30 4.65
C LYS A 41 5.76 -7.65 4.25
N VAL A 42 5.46 -8.06 3.03
CA VAL A 42 5.85 -9.37 2.52
C VAL A 42 6.80 -9.15 1.37
N VAL A 43 7.98 -9.75 1.50
CA VAL A 43 8.98 -9.83 0.44
C VAL A 43 9.19 -11.29 0.06
N ASN A 44 9.46 -11.52 -1.21
CA ASN A 44 9.91 -12.81 -1.71
C ASN A 44 11.42 -12.71 -1.98
N ARG A 45 12.15 -13.79 -1.73
CA ARG A 45 13.52 -13.99 -2.22
C ARG A 45 13.58 -15.28 -3.00
N VAL A 46 14.36 -15.32 -4.08
CA VAL A 46 14.54 -16.54 -4.88
C VAL A 46 15.46 -17.51 -4.13
N THR A 47 16.46 -16.96 -3.44
CA THR A 47 17.44 -17.61 -2.57
C THR A 47 17.70 -16.70 -1.36
N PRO A 48 18.23 -17.19 -0.23
CA PRO A 48 18.50 -16.34 0.93
C PRO A 48 19.39 -15.11 0.62
N GLU A 49 20.33 -15.27 -0.32
CA GLU A 49 21.32 -14.27 -0.72
C GLU A 49 20.81 -13.30 -1.79
N SER A 50 19.70 -13.61 -2.47
CA SER A 50 19.19 -12.73 -3.53
C SER A 50 18.49 -11.49 -2.95
N PRO A 51 18.51 -10.37 -3.71
CA PRO A 51 17.80 -9.17 -3.31
C PRO A 51 16.31 -9.45 -3.04
N PRO A 52 15.73 -8.89 -1.96
CA PRO A 52 14.32 -9.05 -1.68
C PRO A 52 13.46 -8.36 -2.74
N HIS A 53 12.51 -9.10 -3.30
CA HIS A 53 11.47 -8.57 -4.18
C HIS A 53 10.23 -8.26 -3.35
N PHE A 54 9.73 -7.04 -3.47
CA PHE A 54 8.47 -6.68 -2.84
C PHE A 54 7.32 -7.54 -3.37
N LYS A 55 6.49 -8.07 -2.46
CA LYS A 55 5.30 -8.84 -2.82
C LYS A 55 4.04 -8.08 -2.47
N ARG A 56 3.90 -7.67 -1.20
CA ARG A 56 2.69 -7.02 -0.67
C ARG A 56 3.01 -6.12 0.51
N PHE A 57 2.22 -5.07 0.65
CA PHE A 57 2.16 -4.24 1.83
C PHE A 57 0.71 -4.17 2.29
N TYR A 58 0.47 -4.39 3.56
CA TYR A 58 -0.86 -4.39 4.15
C TYR A 58 -0.85 -3.53 5.41
N VAL A 59 -1.85 -2.65 5.51
CA VAL A 59 -2.06 -1.73 6.62
C VAL A 59 -3.51 -1.84 7.05
N CYS A 60 -3.75 -2.09 8.33
CA CYS A 60 -5.07 -2.01 8.94
C CYS A 60 -4.98 -1.32 10.29
N PHE A 61 -5.47 -0.09 10.33
CA PHE A 61 -5.45 0.71 11.53
C PHE A 61 -6.40 0.17 12.59
N GLU A 62 -5.96 0.19 13.85
CA GLU A 62 -6.77 -0.28 14.98
C GLU A 62 -8.11 0.46 15.07
N ALA A 63 -8.11 1.77 14.83
CA ALA A 63 -9.35 2.57 14.81
C ALA A 63 -10.37 2.03 13.79
N LEU A 64 -9.92 1.59 12.61
CA LEU A 64 -10.78 1.00 11.58
C LEU A 64 -11.28 -0.39 11.97
N LYS A 65 -10.47 -1.19 12.69
CA LYS A 65 -10.91 -2.48 13.21
C LYS A 65 -12.00 -2.31 14.26
N ARG A 66 -11.86 -1.33 15.15
CA ARG A 66 -12.84 -1.02 16.20
C ARG A 66 -14.13 -0.48 15.61
N SER A 67 -14.05 0.54 14.76
CA SER A 67 -15.24 1.11 14.12
C SER A 67 -15.99 0.08 13.27
N GLY A 68 -15.25 -0.80 12.59
CA GLY A 68 -15.82 -1.94 11.86
C GLY A 68 -16.63 -2.90 12.74
N LYS A 69 -16.16 -3.17 13.96
CA LYS A 69 -16.84 -4.05 14.93
C LYS A 69 -18.00 -3.39 15.65
N GLU A 70 -17.87 -2.10 15.95
CA GLU A 70 -18.79 -1.38 16.84
C GLU A 70 -19.91 -0.65 16.10
N GLY A 71 -19.68 -0.20 14.85
CA GLY A 71 -20.59 0.72 14.17
C GLY A 71 -20.85 0.47 12.67
N CYS A 72 -20.12 -0.44 12.03
CA CYS A 72 -20.33 -0.76 10.61
C CYS A 72 -21.24 -1.98 10.42
N ARG A 73 -21.98 -2.00 9.30
CA ARG A 73 -22.65 -3.23 8.84
C ARG A 73 -21.58 -4.27 8.45
N PRO A 74 -21.85 -5.58 8.57
CA PRO A 74 -20.92 -6.64 8.16
C PRO A 74 -20.84 -6.78 6.63
N ILE A 75 -20.77 -5.65 5.92
CA ILE A 75 -20.61 -5.54 4.48
C ILE A 75 -19.29 -4.83 4.26
N LEU A 76 -18.29 -5.59 3.83
CA LEU A 76 -16.98 -5.07 3.42
C LEU A 76 -16.92 -5.13 1.89
N GLY A 77 -16.80 -3.98 1.25
CA GLY A 77 -16.43 -3.88 -0.16
C GLY A 77 -14.92 -3.86 -0.29
N LEU A 78 -14.38 -4.56 -1.28
CA LEU A 78 -12.99 -4.40 -1.69
C LEU A 78 -13.00 -3.71 -3.06
N ASP A 79 -12.32 -2.58 -3.15
CA ASP A 79 -12.08 -1.86 -4.40
C ASP A 79 -10.60 -1.95 -4.77
N GLY A 80 -10.33 -2.18 -6.05
CA GLY A 80 -9.00 -2.47 -6.57
C GLY A 80 -8.63 -1.51 -7.69
N CYS A 81 -7.49 -0.83 -7.55
CA CYS A 81 -6.95 0.03 -8.59
C CYS A 81 -5.59 -0.50 -9.07
N LEU A 82 -5.46 -0.69 -10.38
CA LEU A 82 -4.21 -1.07 -11.03
C LEU A 82 -3.27 0.14 -11.09
N LEU A 83 -2.04 -0.04 -10.61
CA LEU A 83 -1.01 0.98 -10.66
C LEU A 83 -0.54 1.17 -12.11
N LYS A 84 -0.64 2.41 -12.61
CA LYS A 84 -0.03 2.82 -13.87
C LYS A 84 1.39 3.29 -13.58
N GLY A 85 2.37 2.50 -13.97
CA GLY A 85 3.78 2.83 -13.77
C GLY A 85 4.72 1.69 -14.17
N PRO A 86 6.04 1.90 -14.06
CA PRO A 86 7.03 0.85 -14.32
C PRO A 86 6.89 -0.34 -13.35
N PHE A 87 6.34 -0.10 -12.16
CA PHE A 87 6.00 -1.11 -11.17
C PHE A 87 4.53 -1.52 -11.34
N LYS A 88 4.32 -2.72 -11.90
CA LYS A 88 2.98 -3.31 -12.01
C LYS A 88 2.51 -3.78 -10.65
N GLY A 89 1.28 -3.44 -10.26
CA GLY A 89 0.68 -3.86 -9.00
C GLY A 89 -0.78 -3.43 -8.90
N GLU A 90 -1.43 -3.87 -7.84
CA GLU A 90 -2.80 -3.53 -7.50
C GLU A 90 -2.83 -2.94 -6.09
N ILE A 91 -3.49 -1.79 -5.93
CA ILE A 91 -3.85 -1.25 -4.63
C ILE A 91 -5.27 -1.70 -4.34
N LEU A 92 -5.43 -2.46 -3.25
CA LEU A 92 -6.73 -2.84 -2.73
C LEU A 92 -7.07 -1.95 -1.54
N SER A 93 -8.25 -1.36 -1.57
CA SER A 93 -8.84 -0.61 -0.45
C SER A 93 -10.09 -1.30 0.03
N THR A 94 -10.29 -1.37 1.34
CA THR A 94 -11.52 -1.91 1.93
C THR A 94 -12.44 -0.76 2.30
N VAL A 95 -13.69 -0.81 1.84
CA VAL A 95 -14.72 0.19 2.11
C VAL A 95 -15.78 -0.46 2.99
N GLY A 96 -16.02 0.09 4.17
CA GLY A 96 -17.10 -0.32 5.07
C GLY A 96 -18.25 0.66 4.99
N ARG A 97 -19.49 0.17 5.08
CA ARG A 97 -20.67 1.03 5.22
C ARG A 97 -21.06 1.12 6.70
N ASP A 98 -21.11 2.34 7.22
CA ASP A 98 -21.59 2.60 8.57
C ASP A 98 -23.09 2.29 8.69
N GLY A 99 -23.53 2.01 9.91
CA GLY A 99 -24.91 1.59 10.20
C GLY A 99 -25.95 2.71 10.14
N THR A 100 -25.65 3.86 9.54
CA THR A 100 -26.46 5.07 9.66
C THR A 100 -27.30 5.30 8.40
N ASN A 101 -28.59 4.92 8.50
CA ASN A 101 -29.67 5.03 7.50
C ASN A 101 -29.35 4.46 6.11
#